data_AF-A0A511YQ32-F1
#
_entry.id   AF-A0A511YQ32-F1
#
_cell.length_a   1.000
_cell.length_b   1.000
_cell.length_c   1.000
_cell.angle_alpha   90.00
_cell.angle_beta   90.00
_cell.angle_gamma   90.00
#
_symmetry.space_group_name_H-M   'P 1'
#
loop_
_entity.id
_entity.type
_entity.pdbx_description
1 polymer ?
#
loop_
_entity_poly.entity_id
_entity_poly.type
_entity_poly.pdbx_seq_one_letter_code
_entity_poly.pdbx_strand_id
1 'polypeptide(L)'
;MLMINIIFQKFLKYPGNQLQNVWIRNKKVPITKVLHDHTICGKTKIEVKELFGEEKLCDTYTDKWKLPIKTTPNKKYFLVFYFEDEQLAAIRYKYKVKEYRSYF
;
A
#
# COMPACT_ATOMS: atom_id res chain seq x y z
N MET A 1 -24.12 2.53 -22.58
CA MET A 1 -22.85 1.80 -22.86
C MET A 1 -21.73 2.84 -22.75
N LEU A 2 -21.24 3.08 -21.52
CA LEU A 2 -20.40 4.23 -21.20
C LEU A 2 -18.91 3.84 -21.19
N MET A 3 -18.13 4.64 -21.90
CA MET A 3 -16.74 4.43 -22.25
C MET A 3 -15.84 4.32 -21.02
N ILE A 4 -15.05 3.25 -21.00
CA ILE A 4 -13.98 3.00 -20.04
C ILE A 4 -12.93 4.09 -20.23
N ASN A 5 -12.82 5.01 -19.26
CA ASN A 5 -11.80 6.04 -19.25
C ASN A 5 -10.46 5.39 -18.90
N ILE A 6 -9.75 5.00 -19.94
CA ILE A 6 -8.37 4.52 -19.93
C ILE A 6 -7.46 5.70 -19.58
N ILE A 7 -7.37 6.04 -18.28
CA ILE A 7 -6.27 6.85 -17.75
C ILE A 7 -5.20 5.87 -17.25
N PHE A 8 -4.72 5.08 -18.20
CA PHE A 8 -3.67 4.09 -18.04
C PHE A 8 -2.35 4.71 -18.48
N GLN A 9 -1.91 5.82 -17.88
CA GLN A 9 -0.57 6.36 -18.20
C GLN A 9 -0.12 7.47 -17.24
N LYS A 10 0.35 7.05 -16.06
CA LYS A 10 1.54 7.69 -15.49
C LYS A 10 2.40 6.59 -14.89
N PHE A 11 3.20 5.98 -15.76
CA PHE A 11 4.36 5.17 -15.40
C PHE A 11 5.28 6.03 -14.52
N LEU A 12 4.98 6.07 -13.22
CA LEU A 12 5.98 6.35 -12.22
C LEU A 12 6.97 5.19 -12.34
N LYS A 13 8.07 5.44 -13.07
CA LYS A 13 9.29 4.63 -12.98
C LYS A 13 9.56 4.40 -11.50
N TYR A 14 9.27 3.20 -11.02
CA TYR A 14 9.77 2.70 -9.74
C TYR A 14 11.02 1.88 -10.04
N PRO A 15 12.21 2.51 -10.20
CA PRO A 15 13.42 1.76 -10.49
C PRO A 15 13.74 0.88 -9.26
N GLY A 16 13.48 -0.43 -9.38
CA GLY A 16 13.90 -1.43 -8.39
C GLY A 16 12.81 -2.14 -7.56
N ASN A 17 11.51 -1.86 -7.75
CA ASN A 17 10.44 -2.42 -6.89
C ASN A 17 9.62 -3.58 -7.48
N GLN A 18 9.95 -4.07 -8.68
CA GLN A 18 9.10 -5.01 -9.45
C GLN A 18 8.94 -6.42 -8.84
N LEU A 19 9.68 -6.79 -7.79
CA LEU A 19 9.70 -8.17 -7.25
C LEU A 19 9.17 -8.30 -5.81
N GLN A 20 8.63 -7.25 -5.20
CA GLN A 20 8.11 -7.35 -3.84
C GLN A 20 6.66 -7.85 -3.84
N ASN A 21 6.39 -8.85 -3.01
CA ASN A 21 5.08 -9.49 -2.87
C ASN A 21 4.47 -9.15 -1.51
N VAL A 22 3.14 -9.06 -1.48
CA VAL A 22 2.32 -8.86 -0.29
C VAL A 22 1.35 -10.01 -0.19
N TRP A 23 1.09 -10.46 1.03
CA TRP A 23 0.07 -11.46 1.27
C TRP A 23 -1.30 -10.80 1.31
N ILE A 24 -2.16 -11.19 0.37
CA ILE A 24 -3.58 -10.84 0.36
C ILE A 24 -4.34 -12.16 0.37
N ARG A 25 -5.19 -12.38 1.39
CA ARG A 25 -5.97 -13.64 1.54
C ARG A 25 -5.12 -14.92 1.35
N ASN A 26 -3.99 -15.01 2.05
CA ASN A 26 -3.03 -16.13 1.93
C ASN A 26 -2.49 -16.39 0.51
N LYS A 27 -2.53 -15.40 -0.38
CA LYS A 27 -1.85 -15.45 -1.68
C LYS A 27 -0.78 -14.37 -1.75
N LYS A 28 0.40 -14.71 -2.26
CA LYS A 28 1.45 -13.73 -2.57
C LYS A 28 1.07 -12.99 -3.86
N VAL A 29 0.85 -11.69 -3.74
CA VAL A 29 0.49 -10.80 -4.84
C VAL A 29 1.57 -9.74 -5.01
N PRO A 30 2.06 -9.47 -6.23
CA PRO A 30 3.03 -8.40 -6.47
C PRO A 30 2.47 -7.03 -6.07
N ILE A 31 3.28 -6.20 -5.41
CA ILE A 31 2.86 -4.85 -4.98
C ILE A 31 2.37 -4.00 -6.14
N THR A 32 3.00 -4.13 -7.31
CA THR A 32 2.57 -3.44 -8.53
C THR A 32 1.11 -3.77 -8.86
N LYS A 33 0.72 -5.04 -8.75
CA LYS A 33 -0.67 -5.45 -8.95
C LYS A 33 -1.58 -4.76 -7.92
N VAL A 34 -1.21 -4.78 -6.64
CA VAL A 34 -1.98 -4.13 -5.56
C VAL A 34 -2.16 -2.62 -5.79
N LEU A 35 -1.11 -1.92 -6.23
CA LEU A 35 -1.16 -0.47 -6.47
C LEU A 35 -2.05 -0.09 -7.66
N HIS A 36 -2.23 -0.99 -8.62
CA HIS A 36 -3.02 -0.77 -9.83
C HIS A 36 -4.36 -1.51 -9.81
N ASP A 37 -4.68 -2.22 -8.73
CA ASP A 37 -5.90 -3.00 -8.64
C ASP A 37 -7.08 -2.10 -8.26
N HIS A 38 -7.88 -1.74 -9.25
CA HIS A 38 -9.10 -0.97 -9.07
C HIS A 38 -10.15 -1.67 -8.22
N THR A 39 -10.06 -3.00 -8.02
CA THR A 39 -10.99 -3.74 -7.18
C THR A 39 -10.74 -3.57 -5.68
N ILE A 40 -9.57 -3.01 -5.31
CA ILE A 40 -9.21 -2.75 -3.91
C ILE A 40 -9.66 -1.33 -3.49
N CYS A 41 -9.58 -0.35 -4.38
CA CYS A 41 -10.12 0.99 -4.13
C CYS A 41 -11.65 0.95 -3.99
N GLY A 42 -12.19 1.82 -3.13
CA GLY A 42 -13.62 1.86 -2.77
C GLY A 42 -13.99 0.88 -1.65
N LYS A 43 -13.09 -0.02 -1.24
CA LYS A 43 -13.34 -0.92 -0.11
C LYS A 43 -13.37 -0.19 1.21
N THR A 44 -14.26 -0.61 2.08
CA THR A 44 -14.36 -0.09 3.45
C THR A 44 -13.14 -0.47 4.29
N LYS A 45 -12.93 0.26 5.38
CA LYS A 45 -11.92 -0.06 6.41
C LYS A 45 -11.97 -1.54 6.85
N ILE A 46 -13.16 -2.11 7.02
CA ILE A 46 -13.36 -3.50 7.45
C ILE A 46 -12.88 -4.47 6.37
N GLU A 47 -13.29 -4.28 5.12
CA GLU A 47 -12.86 -5.14 4.02
C GLU A 47 -11.34 -5.09 3.78
N VAL A 48 -10.72 -3.92 3.98
CA VAL A 48 -9.26 -3.77 3.90
C VAL A 48 -8.58 -4.56 5.02
N LYS A 49 -9.12 -4.55 6.25
CA LYS A 49 -8.61 -5.40 7.36
C LYS A 49 -8.69 -6.88 7.02
N GLU A 50 -9.82 -7.35 6.48
CA GLU A 50 -9.99 -8.75 6.09
C GLU A 50 -9.05 -9.17 4.96
N LEU A 51 -8.76 -8.27 4.01
CA LEU A 51 -7.89 -8.56 2.87
C LEU A 51 -6.42 -8.70 3.26
N PHE A 52 -5.92 -7.76 4.07
CA PHE A 52 -4.49 -7.61 4.37
C PHE A 52 -4.09 -8.18 5.74
N GLY A 53 -5.06 -8.47 6.62
CA GLY A 53 -4.85 -8.88 8.00
C GLY A 53 -4.73 -7.67 8.93
N GLU A 54 -5.67 -7.52 9.86
CA GLU A 54 -5.69 -6.41 10.83
C GLU A 54 -4.40 -6.34 11.65
N GLU A 55 -3.84 -7.48 12.02
CA GLU A 55 -2.63 -7.60 12.84
C GLU A 55 -1.37 -7.06 12.17
N LYS A 56 -1.39 -6.92 10.83
CA LYS A 56 -0.25 -6.43 10.04
C LYS A 56 -0.37 -4.93 9.73
N LEU A 57 -1.56 -4.37 9.88
CA LEU A 57 -1.84 -2.97 9.61
C LEU A 57 -1.46 -2.11 10.82
N CYS A 58 -0.80 -0.99 10.55
CA CYS A 58 -0.45 0.02 11.53
C CYS A 58 -1.31 1.27 11.30
N ASP A 59 -1.46 2.08 12.36
CA ASP A 59 -2.16 3.37 12.32
C ASP A 59 -3.66 3.25 11.91
N THR A 60 -4.30 2.14 12.28
CA THR A 60 -5.69 1.79 11.89
C THR A 60 -6.78 2.70 12.45
N TYR A 61 -6.44 3.55 13.42
CA TYR A 61 -7.33 4.55 14.03
C TYR A 61 -7.40 5.87 13.22
N THR A 62 -6.63 6.00 12.15
CA THR A 62 -6.63 7.19 11.28
C THR A 62 -7.21 6.89 9.90
N ASP A 63 -7.34 7.89 9.03
CA ASP A 63 -7.63 7.68 7.61
C ASP A 63 -6.38 7.33 6.78
N LYS A 64 -5.28 7.00 7.45
CA LYS A 64 -4.00 6.71 6.81
C LYS A 64 -3.34 5.50 7.44
N TRP A 65 -3.61 4.33 6.88
CA TRP A 65 -3.05 3.08 7.41
C TRP A 65 -1.76 2.73 6.71
N LYS A 66 -0.92 1.94 7.39
CA LYS A 66 0.37 1.51 6.86
C LYS A 66 0.51 0.00 7.01
N LEU A 67 0.96 -0.67 5.96
CA LEU A 67 1.37 -2.07 5.99
C LEU A 67 2.89 -2.12 5.77
N PRO A 68 3.69 -2.53 6.77
CA PRO A 68 5.12 -2.73 6.61
C PRO A 68 5.38 -3.85 5.60
N ILE A 69 6.22 -3.58 4.61
CA ILE A 69 6.53 -4.53 3.52
C ILE A 69 7.92 -5.10 3.69
N LYS A 70 8.89 -4.19 3.85
CA LYS A 70 10.31 -4.54 3.89
C LYS A 70 11.04 -3.54 4.75
N THR A 71 11.96 -4.03 5.56
CA THR A 71 12.92 -3.20 6.27
C THR A 71 14.32 -3.50 5.74
N THR A 72 15.02 -2.45 5.36
CA THR A 72 16.46 -2.46 5.05
C THR A 72 17.21 -1.72 6.17
N PRO A 73 18.56 -1.80 6.24
CA PRO A 73 19.32 -1.09 7.25
C PRO A 73 18.93 0.39 7.35
N ASN A 74 18.82 1.08 6.21
CA ASN A 74 18.61 2.52 6.15
C ASN A 74 17.17 2.95 5.88
N LYS A 75 16.29 2.05 5.41
CA LYS A 75 14.93 2.41 4.98
C LYS A 75 13.91 1.38 5.43
N LYS A 76 12.74 1.84 5.90
CA LYS A 76 11.53 1.04 6.08
C LYS A 76 10.55 1.35 4.96
N TYR A 77 10.04 0.33 4.28
CA TYR A 77 9.10 0.43 3.17
C TYR A 77 7.70 0.02 3.62
N PHE A 78 6.70 0.77 3.19
CA PHE A 78 5.31 0.62 3.58
C PHE A 78 4.40 0.71 2.36
N LEU A 79 3.34 -0.07 2.34
CA LEU A 79 2.13 0.28 1.61
C LEU A 79 1.29 1.18 2.50
N VAL A 80 0.83 2.31 1.96
CA VAL A 80 0.04 3.29 2.68
C VAL A 80 -1.33 3.40 2.04
N PHE A 81 -2.35 3.18 2.84
CA PHE A 81 -3.75 3.21 2.47
C PHE A 81 -4.33 4.55 2.91
N TYR A 82 -4.95 5.30 2.00
CA TYR A 82 -5.63 6.56 2.27
C TYR A 82 -7.13 6.31 2.17
N PHE A 83 -7.85 6.68 3.22
CA PHE A 83 -9.30 6.58 3.29
C PHE A 83 -9.91 7.97 3.14
N GLU A 84 -10.99 8.06 2.37
CA GLU A 84 -11.87 9.23 2.26
C GLU A 84 -13.30 8.70 2.43
N ASP A 85 -14.12 9.35 3.24
CA ASP A 85 -15.49 8.92 3.54
C ASP A 85 -15.60 7.43 3.94
N GLU A 86 -14.67 6.97 4.79
CA GLU A 86 -14.53 5.58 5.26
C GLU A 86 -14.18 4.53 4.20
N GLN A 87 -13.99 4.95 2.95
CA GLN A 87 -13.63 4.10 1.82
C GLN A 87 -12.19 4.31 1.38
N LEU A 88 -11.57 3.27 0.86
CA LEU A 88 -10.19 3.33 0.39
C LEU A 88 -10.09 4.14 -0.90
N ALA A 89 -9.58 5.37 -0.81
CA ALA A 89 -9.39 6.25 -1.96
C ALA A 89 -8.13 5.92 -2.74
N ALA A 90 -7.02 5.61 -2.06
CA ALA A 90 -5.74 5.37 -2.72
C ALA A 90 -4.79 4.47 -1.93
N ILE A 91 -3.93 3.77 -2.66
CA ILE A 91 -2.81 3.01 -2.11
C ILE A 91 -1.51 3.57 -2.67
N ARG A 92 -0.53 3.83 -1.82
CA ARG A 92 0.80 4.32 -2.23
C ARG A 92 1.92 3.54 -1.59
N TYR A 93 2.95 3.24 -2.36
CA TYR A 93 4.20 2.71 -1.84
C TYR A 93 5.08 3.87 -1.32
N LYS A 94 5.43 3.86 -0.04
CA LYS A 94 6.26 4.89 0.59
C LYS A 94 7.41 4.26 1.36
N TYR A 95 8.46 5.03 1.61
CA TYR A 95 9.54 4.64 2.51
C TYR A 95 9.84 5.74 3.53
N LYS A 96 10.36 5.34 4.70
CA LYS A 96 10.93 6.23 5.71
C LYS A 96 12.40 5.87 5.90
N VAL A 97 13.30 6.85 5.84
CA VAL A 97 14.71 6.67 6.20
C VAL A 97 14.78 6.47 7.71
N LYS A 98 15.54 5.47 8.17
CA LYS A 98 15.80 5.30 9.60
C LYS A 98 16.77 6.41 10.02
N GLU A 99 16.32 7.28 10.91
CA GLU A 99 17.20 8.25 11.55
C GLU A 99 18.21 7.47 12.38
N TYR A 100 19.48 7.50 11.97
CA TYR A 100 20.57 7.14 12.86
C TYR A 100 20.60 8.22 13.93
N ARG A 101 20.12 7.89 15.13
CA ARG A 101 20.54 8.65 16.32
C ARG A 101 22.03 8.37 16.48
N SER A 102 22.85 9.20 15.89
CA SER A 102 24.27 9.27 16.21
C SER A 102 24.36 9.76 17.65
N TYR A 103 24.46 8.82 18.59
CA TYR A 103 24.98 9.10 19.91
C TYR A 103 26.48 9.36 19.72
N PHE A 104 26.83 10.63 19.48
CA PHE A 104 28.17 11.15 19.70
C PHE A 104 28.36 11.40 21.20
#